data_AF-A0A9E4BBI8-F1
#
_entry.id   AF-A0A9E4BBI8-F1
#
_cell.length_a   1.000
_cell.length_b   1.000
_cell.length_c   1.000
_cell.angle_alpha   90.00
_cell.angle_beta   90.00
_cell.angle_gamma   90.00
#
_symmetry.space_group_name_H-M   'P 1'
#
loop_
_entity.id
_entity.type
_entity.pdbx_description
1 polymer ?
#
loop_
_entity_poly.entity_id
_entity_poly.type
_entity_poly.pdbx_seq_one_letter_code
_entity_poly.pdbx_strand_id
1 'polypeptide(L)' 'MLDFAGLNWWAILTATVAAFALGYVWYGPVFGKAWLAALGKTEEDIQPSPTPFVVSFVAALATCVVVA' A
#
# COMPACT_ATOMS: atom_id res chain seq x y z
N MET A 1 7.87 14.77 -21.69
CA MET A 1 6.65 15.25 -21.03
C MET A 1 5.84 14.00 -20.69
N LEU A 2 5.33 13.86 -19.46
CA LEU A 2 4.43 12.74 -19.14
C LEU A 2 3.16 12.90 -19.99
N ASP A 3 2.90 11.93 -20.86
CA ASP A 3 1.67 11.89 -21.65
C ASP A 3 0.62 11.04 -20.92
N PHE A 4 -0.29 11.73 -20.24
CA PHE A 4 -1.35 11.12 -19.46
C PHE A 4 -2.53 10.61 -20.31
N ALA A 5 -2.64 11.04 -21.57
CA ALA A 5 -3.77 10.68 -22.44
C ALA A 5 -3.64 9.25 -23.00
N GLY A 6 -2.41 8.75 -23.16
CA GLY A 6 -2.14 7.40 -23.66
C GLY A 6 -2.18 6.30 -22.59
N LEU A 7 -2.30 6.65 -21.31
CA LEU A 7 -2.23 5.69 -20.21
C LEU A 7 -3.50 4.84 -20.09
N ASN A 8 -3.32 3.53 -19.87
CA ASN A 8 -4.42 2.66 -19.52
C ASN A 8 -4.77 2.83 -18.03
N TRP A 9 -5.65 3.78 -17.75
CA TRP A 9 -6.11 4.10 -16.40
C TRP A 9 -6.75 2.92 -15.67
N TRP A 10 -7.42 2.01 -16.38
CA TRP A 10 -7.94 0.79 -15.78
C TRP A 10 -6.83 -0.13 -15.28
N ALA A 11 -5.78 -0.33 -16.09
CA ALA A 11 -4.61 -1.09 -15.67
C ALA A 11 -3.90 -0.46 -14.46
N ILE A 12 -3.75 0.87 -14.46
CA ILE A 12 -3.14 1.62 -13.34
C ILE A 12 -3.94 1.43 -12.05
N LEU A 13 -5.27 1.57 -12.10
CA LEU A 13 -6.13 1.39 -10.93
C LEU A 13 -6.09 -0.05 -10.41
N THR A 14 -6.16 -1.04 -11.31
CA THR A 14 -6.05 -2.46 -10.93
C THR A 14 -4.70 -2.77 -10.30
N ALA A 15 -3.60 -2.28 -10.87
CA ALA A 15 -2.26 -2.44 -10.32
C ALA A 15 -2.11 -1.77 -8.95
N THR A 16 -2.68 -0.57 -8.77
CA THR A 16 -2.69 0.15 -7.50
C THR A 16 -3.40 -0.66 -6.42
N VAL A 17 -4.58 -1.21 -6.72
CA VAL A 17 -5.33 -2.07 -5.79
C VAL A 17 -4.56 -3.35 -5.48
N ALA A 18 -3.94 -3.99 -6.48
CA ALA A 18 -3.13 -5.18 -6.29
C ALA A 18 -1.91 -4.91 -5.37
N ALA A 19 -1.22 -3.79 -5.58
CA ALA A 19 -0.11 -3.37 -4.73
C ALA A 19 -0.55 -3.11 -3.28
N PHE A 20 -1.70 -2.45 -3.10
CA PHE A 20 -2.26 -2.20 -1.77
C PHE A 20 -2.68 -3.50 -1.07
N ALA A 21 -3.31 -4.43 -1.79
CA ALA A 21 -3.67 -5.75 -1.28
C ALA A 21 -2.43 -6.57 -0.88
N LEU A 22 -1.35 -6.51 -1.67
CA LEU A 22 -0.09 -7.15 -1.34
C LEU A 22 0.52 -6.56 -0.06
N GLY A 23 0.48 -5.24 0.10
CA GLY A 23 0.89 -4.56 1.34
C GLY A 23 0.08 -5.05 2.55
N TYR A 24 -1.25 -5.17 2.41
CA TYR A 24 -2.10 -5.75 3.45
C TYR A 24 -1.67 -7.18 3.82
N VAL A 25 -1.45 -8.04 2.83
CA VAL A 25 -1.03 -9.43 3.07
C VAL A 25 0.32 -9.48 3.80
N TRP A 26 1.28 -8.64 3.38
CA TRP A 26 2.61 -8.58 3.97
C TRP A 26 2.59 -8.09 5.42
N TYR A 27 2.05 -6.90 5.66
CA TYR A 27 2.06 -6.27 6.99
C TYR A 27 0.96 -6.78 7.93
N GLY A 28 -0.03 -7.51 7.42
CA GLY A 28 -1.09 -8.14 8.21
C GLY A 28 -0.80 -9.62 8.48
N PRO A 29 -1.43 -10.55 7.75
CA PRO A 29 -1.43 -11.96 8.10
C PRO A 29 -0.06 -12.64 7.99
N VAL A 30 0.83 -12.21 7.09
CA VAL A 30 2.11 -12.90 6.88
C VAL A 30 3.15 -12.46 7.93
N PHE A 31 3.40 -11.16 8.07
CA PHE A 31 4.48 -10.65 8.94
C PHE A 31 4.04 -9.69 10.04
N GLY A 32 2.75 -9.34 10.16
CA GLY A 32 2.29 -8.35 11.13
C GLY A 32 2.68 -8.66 12.58
N LYS A 33 2.41 -9.89 13.02
CA LYS A 33 2.76 -10.34 14.39
C LYS A 33 4.28 -10.39 14.62
N ALA A 34 5.03 -10.88 13.64
CA ALA A 34 6.50 -10.95 13.73
C ALA A 34 7.12 -9.55 13.78
N TRP A 35 6.56 -8.61 13.03
CA TRP A 35 6.99 -7.22 13.04
C TRP A 35 6.71 -6.53 14.37
N LEU A 36 5.51 -6.70 14.94
CA LEU A 36 5.17 -6.19 16.28
C LEU A 36 6.10 -6.75 17.36
N ALA A 37 6.36 -8.06 17.32
CA ALA A 37 7.29 -8.70 18.25
C ALA A 37 8.72 -8.13 18.13
N ALA A 38 9.20 -7.88 16.90
CA ALA A 38 10.51 -7.27 16.67
C ALA A 38 10.60 -5.82 17.19
N LEU A 39 9.46 -5.12 17.25
CA LEU A 39 9.34 -3.78 17.85
C LEU A 39 9.10 -3.80 19.37
N GLY A 40 8.93 -4.98 19.97
CA GLY A 40 8.58 -5.12 21.39
C GLY A 40 7.19 -4.60 21.73
N LYS A 41 6.25 -4.63 20.77
CA LYS A 41 4.87 -4.11 20.90
C LYS A 41 3.84 -5.22 20.77
N THR A 42 2.66 -5.00 21.33
CA THR A 42 1.47 -5.83 21.10
C THR A 42 0.46 -5.13 20.19
N GLU A 43 -0.62 -5.83 19.82
CA GLU A 43 -1.71 -5.22 19.05
C GLU A 43 -2.43 -4.12 19.85
N GLU A 44 -2.45 -4.19 21.19
CA GLU A 44 -3.05 -3.15 22.05
C GLU A 44 -2.25 -1.83 22.05
N ASP A 45 -0.95 -1.89 21.77
CA ASP A 45 -0.09 -0.70 21.68
C ASP A 45 -0.31 0.11 20.39
N ILE A 46 -1.05 -0.44 19.43
CA ILE A 46 -1.27 0.17 18.12
C ILE A 46 -2.60 0.93 18.11
N GLN A 47 -2.51 2.24 17.92
CA GLN A 47 -3.70 3.07 17.70
C GLN A 47 -4.18 2.95 16.24
N PRO A 48 -5.46 2.64 16.01
CA PRO A 48 -6.00 2.56 14.66
C PRO A 48 -5.98 3.95 14.01
N SER A 49 -5.37 4.03 12.82
CA SER A 49 -5.31 5.27 12.05
C SER A 49 -5.48 4.97 10.55
N PRO A 50 -6.33 5.72 9.83
CA PRO A 50 -6.46 5.58 8.38
C PRO A 50 -5.24 6.15 7.63
N THR A 51 -4.44 7.01 8.26
CA THR A 51 -3.39 7.79 7.59
C THR A 51 -2.36 6.92 6.86
N PRO A 52 -1.77 5.86 7.47
CA PRO A 52 -0.79 5.03 6.77
C PRO A 52 -1.37 4.34 5.53
N PHE A 53 -2.65 3.99 5.56
CA PHE A 53 -3.34 3.36 4.43
C PHE A 53 -3.56 4.35 3.28
N VAL A 54 -4.03 5.56 3.58
CA VAL A 54 -4.21 6.61 2.56
C VAL A 54 -2.87 6.98 1.93
N VAL A 55 -1.83 7.17 2.75
CA VAL A 55 -0.48 7.49 2.26
C VAL A 55 0.05 6.37 1.36
N SER A 56 -0.09 5.11 1.76
CA SER A 56 0.37 3.96 0.97
C SER A 56 -0.39 3.83 -0.35
N PHE A 57 -1.70 4.06 -0.35
CA PHE A 57 -2.50 4.02 -1.58
C PHE A 57 -2.12 5.12 -2.56
N VAL A 58 -1.94 6.36 -2.09
CA VAL A 58 -1.52 7.48 -2.94
C VAL A 58 -0.10 7.26 -3.48
N ALA A 59 0.82 6.74 -2.66
CA ALA A 59 2.17 6.39 -3.10
C ALA A 59 2.17 5.27 -4.15
N ALA A 60 1.33 4.24 -3.97
CA ALA A 60 1.16 3.17 -4.95
C ALA A 60 0.59 3.70 -6.27
N LEU A 61 -0.44 4.54 -6.22
CA LEU A 61 -1.01 5.17 -7.42
C LEU A 61 0.03 6.01 -8.17
N ALA A 62 0.79 6.85 -7.44
CA ALA A 62 1.85 7.64 -8.03
C ALA A 62 2.92 6.77 -8.68
N THR A 63 3.31 5.67 -8.02
CA THR A 63 4.28 4.70 -8.57
C THR A 63 3.74 4.04 -9.84
N CYS A 64 2.48 3.58 -9.83
CA CYS A 64 1.87 2.98 -11.01
C CYS A 64 1.75 3.96 -12.18
N VAL A 65 1.45 5.24 -11.93
CA VAL A 65 1.43 6.28 -12.96
C VAL A 65 2.83 6.57 -13.53
N VAL A 66 3.87 6.49 -12.70
CA VAL A 66 5.27 6.71 -13.13
C VAL A 66 5.81 5.54 -13.94
N VAL A 67 5.38 4.31 -13.63
CA VAL A 67 5.87 3.08 -14.27
C VAL A 67 5.09 2.71 -15.54
N ALA A 68 3.84 3.16 -15.67
CA ALA A 68 2.98 2.91 -16.83
C ALA A 68 3.45 3.65 -18.10
#